data_AF-A0A7J6UM44-F1
#
_entry.id   AF-A0A7J6UM44-F1
#
_cell.length_a   1.000
_cell.length_b   1.000
_cell.length_c   1.000
_cell.angle_alpha   90.00
_cell.angle_beta   90.00
_cell.angle_gamma   90.00
#
_symmetry.space_group_name_H-M   'P 1'
#
loop_
_entity.id
_entity.type
_entity.pdbx_description
1 polymer ?
#
loop_
_entity_poly.entity_id
_entity_poly.type
_entity_poly.pdbx_seq_one_letter_code
_entity_poly.pdbx_strand_id
1 'polypeptide(L)'
;MTDSSTSPSVRMPPSYGNPRSTAGGGGTAIGDPSEASRLLDGCHQIMVAMSSPAIFENSKERAFQTFRRGCLDLKKDVSATEGLESTKIDDWMIENCWLFLFELAKARLRRKHILECMEILCTSDRWKSMLDGNDRVRAKMAELDDTFIQSLVSEFHVKPFPPKPAPAKPKPSSSLLNRRNRSNNRQTSGNRDKWETGSATVKTTASK
;
A
#
# COMPACT_ATOMS: atom_id res chain seq x y z
N MET A 1 -76.25 -26.29 -43.35
CA MET A 1 -76.07 -25.00 -42.65
C MET A 1 -74.94 -25.24 -41.64
N THR A 2 -73.65 -25.21 -42.04
CA THR A 2 -72.72 -24.05 -42.10
C THR A 2 -72.64 -23.36 -40.73
N ASP A 3 -71.58 -23.53 -39.94
CA ASP A 3 -70.27 -22.80 -39.94
C ASP A 3 -70.18 -22.05 -38.58
N SER A 4 -69.08 -21.74 -37.88
CA SER A 4 -67.65 -21.62 -38.19
C SER A 4 -66.79 -21.67 -36.91
N SER A 5 -65.53 -22.06 -37.10
CA SER A 5 -64.36 -21.73 -36.25
C SER A 5 -64.00 -20.25 -36.32
N THR A 6 -63.37 -19.69 -35.28
CA THR A 6 -62.50 -18.50 -35.47
C THR A 6 -61.32 -18.48 -34.48
N SER A 7 -60.12 -18.35 -35.06
CA SER A 7 -58.79 -18.26 -34.46
C SER A 7 -58.39 -16.80 -34.11
N PRO A 8 -57.24 -16.58 -33.42
CA PRO A 8 -56.93 -15.33 -32.73
C PRO A 8 -56.28 -14.25 -33.62
N SER A 9 -56.50 -12.97 -33.29
CA SER A 9 -56.01 -11.82 -34.04
C SER A 9 -54.75 -11.20 -33.43
N VAL A 10 -53.71 -11.09 -34.24
CA VAL A 10 -52.42 -10.45 -34.00
C VAL A 10 -52.58 -8.93 -34.06
N ARG A 11 -52.03 -8.18 -33.09
CA ARG A 11 -52.01 -6.71 -33.11
C ARG A 11 -50.59 -6.20 -33.35
N MET A 12 -50.37 -5.57 -34.51
CA MET A 12 -49.13 -4.88 -34.89
C MET A 12 -48.95 -3.55 -34.13
N PRO A 13 -47.71 -3.01 -34.03
CA PRO A 13 -47.42 -1.74 -33.36
C PRO A 13 -47.44 -0.55 -34.34
N PRO A 14 -47.69 0.70 -33.90
CA PRO A 14 -47.41 1.87 -34.70
C PRO A 14 -46.05 2.50 -34.36
N SER A 15 -45.39 3.01 -35.40
CA SER A 15 -44.03 3.54 -35.39
C SER A 15 -44.02 5.05 -35.72
N TYR A 16 -43.18 5.78 -34.98
CA TYR A 16 -42.59 7.12 -35.14
C TYR A 16 -43.40 8.38 -35.52
N GLY A 17 -43.29 9.38 -34.62
CA GLY A 17 -43.28 10.81 -34.92
C GLY A 17 -42.50 11.58 -33.84
N ASN A 18 -41.51 12.39 -34.24
CA ASN A 18 -40.77 13.40 -33.46
C ASN A 18 -40.87 14.72 -34.28
N PRO A 19 -40.73 15.98 -33.78
CA PRO A 19 -39.92 16.39 -32.62
C PRO A 19 -40.40 17.61 -31.76
N ARG A 20 -39.65 17.81 -30.66
CA ARG A 20 -39.22 19.10 -30.04
C ARG A 20 -39.97 19.63 -28.80
N SER A 21 -39.22 19.57 -27.68
CA SER A 21 -39.09 20.50 -26.55
C SER A 21 -40.34 21.13 -25.91
N THR A 22 -40.59 20.83 -24.63
CA THR A 22 -40.40 21.76 -23.49
C THR A 22 -41.07 21.20 -22.22
N ALA A 23 -40.28 21.17 -21.14
CA ALA A 23 -40.65 21.19 -19.72
C ALA A 23 -41.68 20.18 -19.17
N GLY A 24 -41.25 19.53 -18.08
CA GLY A 24 -42.14 19.22 -16.97
C GLY A 24 -42.33 17.74 -16.67
N GLY A 25 -41.78 17.33 -15.53
CA GLY A 25 -42.40 16.30 -14.70
C GLY A 25 -41.83 14.89 -14.80
N GLY A 26 -41.34 14.41 -13.65
CA GLY A 26 -41.57 13.02 -13.25
C GLY A 26 -40.60 11.98 -13.78
N GLY A 27 -39.30 12.18 -13.58
CA GLY A 27 -38.32 11.11 -13.68
C GLY A 27 -38.22 10.36 -12.34
N THR A 28 -38.81 9.18 -12.30
CA THR A 28 -38.75 8.17 -11.23
C THR A 28 -37.36 8.03 -10.60
N ALA A 29 -37.35 7.95 -9.27
CA ALA A 29 -36.21 7.67 -8.41
C ALA A 29 -35.35 6.49 -8.90
N ILE A 30 -34.24 6.80 -9.56
CA ILE A 30 -33.04 5.97 -9.47
C ILE A 30 -32.32 6.52 -8.25
N GLY A 31 -32.56 5.89 -7.10
CA GLY A 31 -32.03 6.34 -5.82
C GLY A 31 -30.53 6.53 -5.94
N ASP A 32 -30.07 7.77 -5.82
CA ASP A 32 -28.68 8.03 -5.57
C ASP A 32 -28.35 7.24 -4.30
N PRO A 33 -27.46 6.22 -4.36
CA PRO A 33 -26.99 5.62 -3.14
C PRO A 33 -26.39 6.78 -2.36
N SER A 34 -26.95 7.02 -1.15
CA SER A 34 -26.46 8.03 -0.20
C SER A 34 -24.92 8.06 -0.27
N GLU A 35 -24.31 9.23 -0.19
CA GLU A 35 -22.86 9.38 -0.38
C GLU A 35 -22.06 8.41 0.52
N ALA A 36 -22.56 8.16 1.74
CA ALA A 36 -22.05 7.14 2.67
C ALA A 36 -22.14 5.70 2.12
N SER A 37 -23.18 5.38 1.34
CA SER A 37 -23.34 4.10 0.64
C SER A 37 -22.30 3.92 -0.47
N ARG A 38 -21.83 4.99 -1.12
CA ARG A 38 -20.78 4.89 -2.16
C ARG A 38 -19.39 4.69 -1.55
N LEU A 39 -19.10 5.37 -0.43
CA LEU A 39 -17.87 5.10 0.31
C LEU A 39 -17.83 3.63 0.76
N LEU A 40 -18.91 3.14 1.37
CA LEU A 40 -18.99 1.75 1.81
C LEU A 40 -18.79 0.75 0.66
N ASP A 41 -19.38 1.01 -0.51
CA ASP A 41 -19.14 0.19 -1.71
C ASP A 41 -17.66 0.22 -2.14
N GLY A 42 -17.03 1.40 -2.10
CA GLY A 42 -15.59 1.54 -2.31
C GLY A 42 -14.75 0.72 -1.35
N CYS A 43 -15.09 0.74 -0.05
CA CYS A 43 -14.40 -0.06 0.96
C CYS A 43 -14.57 -1.56 0.68
N HIS A 44 -15.77 -2.04 0.34
CA HIS A 44 -15.99 -3.44 -0.03
C HIS A 44 -15.18 -3.85 -1.28
N GLN A 45 -15.13 -2.99 -2.30
CA GLN A 45 -14.31 -3.25 -3.49
C GLN A 45 -12.81 -3.34 -3.15
N ILE A 46 -12.33 -2.52 -2.22
CA ILE A 46 -10.97 -2.64 -1.69
C ILE A 46 -10.77 -3.98 -0.98
N MET A 47 -11.71 -4.41 -0.12
CA MET A 47 -11.62 -5.70 0.56
C MET A 47 -11.50 -6.86 -0.44
N VAL A 48 -12.31 -6.83 -1.50
CA VAL A 48 -12.23 -7.82 -2.58
C VAL A 48 -10.89 -7.75 -3.30
N ALA A 49 -10.41 -6.54 -3.64
CA ALA A 49 -9.12 -6.35 -4.28
C ALA A 49 -7.95 -6.90 -3.43
N MET A 50 -8.01 -6.70 -2.12
CA MET A 50 -6.97 -7.11 -1.17
C MET A 50 -7.01 -8.61 -0.82
N SER A 51 -8.05 -9.35 -1.25
CA SER A 51 -8.21 -10.77 -0.92
C SER A 51 -7.15 -11.68 -1.56
N SER A 52 -6.57 -11.28 -2.70
CA SER A 52 -5.44 -12.00 -3.30
C SER A 52 -4.61 -11.08 -4.23
N PRO A 53 -3.31 -11.38 -4.43
CA PRO A 53 -2.47 -10.59 -5.33
C PRO A 53 -2.99 -10.53 -6.78
N ALA A 54 -3.56 -11.64 -7.27
CA ALA A 54 -4.10 -11.70 -8.62
C ALA A 54 -5.33 -10.81 -8.81
N ILE A 55 -6.23 -10.77 -7.81
CA ILE A 55 -7.40 -9.89 -7.87
C ILE A 55 -6.97 -8.43 -7.72
N PHE A 56 -6.01 -8.15 -6.82
CA PHE A 56 -5.47 -6.81 -6.63
C PHE A 56 -4.98 -6.21 -7.95
N GLU A 57 -4.11 -6.91 -8.68
CA GLU A 57 -3.57 -6.40 -9.94
C GLU A 57 -4.65 -6.10 -10.99
N ASN A 58 -5.71 -6.91 -11.04
CA ASN A 58 -6.78 -6.76 -12.02
C ASN A 58 -7.85 -5.72 -11.63
N SER A 59 -8.03 -5.45 -10.33
CA SER A 59 -9.17 -4.66 -9.83
C SER A 59 -8.79 -3.38 -9.10
N LYS A 60 -7.51 -3.17 -8.76
CA LYS A 60 -7.03 -2.01 -7.99
C LYS A 60 -7.46 -0.67 -8.57
N GLU A 61 -7.46 -0.51 -9.90
CA GLU A 61 -7.88 0.76 -10.51
C GLU A 61 -9.37 1.02 -10.31
N ARG A 62 -10.20 0.00 -10.51
CA ARG A 62 -11.65 0.10 -10.33
C ARG A 62 -12.00 0.34 -8.86
N ALA A 63 -11.41 -0.44 -7.96
CA ALA A 63 -11.60 -0.27 -6.51
C ALA A 63 -11.19 1.12 -6.05
N PHE A 64 -10.04 1.62 -6.51
CA PHE A 64 -9.58 2.96 -6.18
C PHE A 64 -10.50 4.07 -6.71
N GLN A 65 -11.00 3.94 -7.95
CA GLN A 65 -11.91 4.93 -8.51
C GLN A 65 -13.24 5.00 -7.76
N THR A 66 -13.83 3.86 -7.42
CA THR A 66 -15.05 3.80 -6.59
C THR A 66 -14.80 4.43 -5.22
N PHE A 67 -13.73 4.01 -4.54
CA PHE A 67 -13.38 4.52 -3.21
C PHE A 67 -13.11 6.03 -3.21
N ARG A 68 -12.32 6.52 -4.16
CA ARG A 68 -12.07 7.96 -4.32
C ARG A 68 -13.37 8.73 -4.57
N ARG A 69 -14.28 8.19 -5.38
CA ARG A 69 -15.55 8.86 -5.62
C ARG A 69 -16.37 8.97 -4.34
N GLY A 70 -16.40 7.90 -3.54
CA GLY A 70 -16.97 7.93 -2.20
C GLY A 70 -16.38 9.04 -1.34
N CYS A 71 -15.06 9.12 -1.23
CA CYS A 71 -14.38 10.19 -0.47
C CYS A 71 -14.78 11.58 -0.98
N LEU A 72 -14.74 11.81 -2.29
CA LEU A 72 -15.07 13.11 -2.89
C LEU A 72 -16.53 13.52 -2.74
N ASP A 73 -17.45 12.56 -2.69
CA ASP A 73 -18.85 12.85 -2.41
C ASP A 73 -18.98 13.35 -0.96
N LEU A 74 -18.26 12.76 0.02
CA LEU A 74 -18.23 13.27 1.40
C LEU A 74 -17.64 14.69 1.54
N LYS A 75 -16.71 15.10 0.67
CA LYS A 75 -16.13 16.46 0.71
C LYS A 75 -17.14 17.55 0.35
N LYS A 76 -18.23 17.20 -0.34
CA LYS A 76 -19.23 18.17 -0.83
C LYS A 76 -20.31 18.50 0.20
N ASP A 77 -20.58 17.59 1.12
CA ASP A 77 -21.62 17.73 2.13
C ASP A 77 -21.02 17.64 3.53
N VAL A 78 -21.13 18.71 4.31
CA VAL A 78 -20.62 18.77 5.69
C VAL A 78 -21.33 17.77 6.60
N SER A 79 -22.56 17.37 6.27
CA SER A 79 -23.29 16.30 6.99
C SER A 79 -22.74 14.91 6.67
N ALA A 80 -21.98 14.76 5.57
CA ALA A 80 -21.47 13.48 5.10
C ALA A 80 -20.22 13.00 5.85
N THR A 81 -19.64 13.79 6.76
CA THR A 81 -18.63 13.26 7.70
C THR A 81 -19.18 12.11 8.56
N GLU A 82 -20.51 12.02 8.75
CA GLU A 82 -21.17 10.85 9.33
C GLU A 82 -20.89 9.56 8.54
N GLY A 83 -20.61 9.67 7.23
CA GLY A 83 -20.23 8.54 6.39
C GLY A 83 -18.91 7.88 6.82
N LEU A 84 -17.94 8.66 7.31
CA LEU A 84 -16.66 8.13 7.83
C LEU A 84 -16.84 7.47 9.20
N GLU A 85 -17.76 7.98 10.01
CA GLU A 85 -18.11 7.44 11.33
C GLU A 85 -19.19 6.36 11.29
N SER A 86 -19.56 5.90 10.09
CA SER A 86 -20.56 4.87 9.89
C SER A 86 -20.17 3.57 10.58
N THR A 87 -21.10 3.03 11.37
CA THR A 87 -20.95 1.72 12.04
C THR A 87 -20.87 0.54 11.05
N LYS A 88 -21.19 0.77 9.77
CA LYS A 88 -21.06 -0.23 8.70
C LYS A 88 -19.62 -0.40 8.22
N ILE A 89 -18.74 0.55 8.52
CA ILE A 89 -17.31 0.46 8.21
C ILE A 89 -16.63 0.10 9.53
N ASP A 90 -16.17 -1.13 9.68
CA ASP A 90 -15.43 -1.56 10.88
C ASP A 90 -13.94 -1.19 10.80
N ASP A 91 -13.21 -1.37 11.91
CA ASP A 91 -11.80 -1.01 12.01
C ASP A 91 -10.92 -1.82 11.07
N TRP A 92 -11.31 -3.07 10.78
CA TRP A 92 -10.60 -3.92 9.83
C TRP A 92 -10.71 -3.38 8.40
N MET A 93 -11.89 -2.90 8.00
CA MET A 93 -12.09 -2.23 6.72
C MET A 93 -11.27 -0.93 6.62
N ILE A 94 -11.26 -0.11 7.68
CA ILE A 94 -10.44 1.12 7.72
C ILE A 94 -8.96 0.79 7.55
N GLU A 95 -8.45 -0.18 8.31
CA GLU A 95 -7.06 -0.63 8.20
C GLU A 95 -6.72 -1.05 6.76
N ASN A 96 -7.55 -1.89 6.15
CA ASN A 96 -7.31 -2.36 4.78
C ASN A 96 -7.40 -1.23 3.73
N CYS A 97 -8.25 -0.22 3.94
CA CYS A 97 -8.28 0.95 3.08
C CYS A 97 -6.95 1.73 3.13
N TRP A 98 -6.37 1.93 4.31
CA TRP A 98 -5.05 2.55 4.44
C TRP A 98 -3.96 1.73 3.75
N LEU A 99 -3.93 0.42 3.99
CA LEU A 99 -2.95 -0.49 3.38
C LEU A 99 -3.06 -0.48 1.85
N PHE A 100 -4.28 -0.48 1.32
CA PHE A 100 -4.54 -0.40 -0.11
C PHE A 100 -3.99 0.90 -0.73
N LEU A 101 -4.25 2.05 -0.10
CA LEU A 101 -3.71 3.34 -0.56
C LEU A 101 -2.19 3.36 -0.56
N PHE A 102 -1.54 2.74 0.43
CA PHE A 102 -0.08 2.64 0.49
C PHE A 102 0.51 1.74 -0.58
N GLU A 103 -0.12 0.60 -0.88
CA GLU A 103 0.34 -0.25 -1.99
C GLU A 103 0.26 0.49 -3.34
N LEU A 104 -0.77 1.31 -3.57
CA LEU A 104 -0.85 2.17 -4.76
C LEU A 104 0.22 3.27 -4.76
N ALA A 105 0.45 3.92 -3.62
CA ALA A 105 1.45 4.98 -3.49
C ALA A 105 2.88 4.45 -3.71
N LYS A 106 3.16 3.25 -3.20
CA LYS A 106 4.41 2.50 -3.38
C LYS A 106 4.65 2.15 -4.84
N ALA A 107 3.61 1.71 -5.55
CA ALA A 107 3.64 1.53 -7.01
C ALA A 107 3.71 2.84 -7.81
N ARG A 108 3.74 4.00 -7.13
CA ARG A 108 3.75 5.36 -7.70
C ARG A 108 2.52 5.68 -8.55
N LEU A 109 1.41 4.99 -8.31
CA LEU A 109 0.17 5.19 -9.03
C LEU A 109 -0.65 6.31 -8.38
N ARG A 110 -1.18 7.22 -9.20
CA ARG A 110 -2.23 8.19 -8.81
C ARG A 110 -1.95 8.98 -7.50
N ARG A 111 -0.68 9.25 -7.16
CA ARG A 111 -0.28 9.86 -5.87
C ARG A 111 -1.09 11.09 -5.46
N LYS A 112 -1.33 12.03 -6.39
CA LYS A 112 -2.13 13.23 -6.11
C LYS A 112 -3.56 12.88 -5.67
N HIS A 113 -4.18 11.92 -6.34
CA HIS A 113 -5.53 11.45 -6.01
C HIS A 113 -5.54 10.67 -4.69
N ILE A 114 -4.45 9.96 -4.36
CA ILE A 114 -4.31 9.30 -3.06
C ILE A 114 -4.29 10.36 -1.97
N LEU A 115 -3.41 11.37 -2.07
CA LEU A 115 -3.32 12.46 -1.09
C LEU A 115 -4.66 13.17 -0.89
N GLU A 116 -5.40 13.41 -1.97
CA GLU A 116 -6.76 13.97 -1.91
C GLU A 116 -7.75 13.09 -1.13
N CYS A 117 -7.70 11.76 -1.31
CA CYS A 117 -8.50 10.87 -0.45
C CYS A 117 -8.03 10.95 1.00
N MET A 118 -6.72 10.96 1.25
CA MET A 118 -6.17 10.99 2.61
C MET A 118 -6.57 12.28 3.34
N GLU A 119 -6.59 13.43 2.66
CA GLU A 119 -7.08 14.71 3.18
C GLU A 119 -8.49 14.55 3.77
N ILE A 120 -9.39 13.90 3.02
CA ILE A 120 -10.78 13.68 3.42
C ILE A 120 -10.87 12.68 4.56
N LEU A 121 -10.16 11.55 4.48
CA LEU A 121 -10.18 10.54 5.54
C LEU A 121 -9.64 11.10 6.87
N CYS A 122 -8.64 11.98 6.82
CA CYS A 122 -8.05 12.58 8.01
C CYS A 122 -8.94 13.63 8.69
N THR A 123 -10.11 13.98 8.13
CA THR A 123 -11.11 14.78 8.86
C THR A 123 -11.86 13.97 9.91
N SER A 124 -11.79 12.64 9.86
CA SER A 124 -12.34 11.74 10.87
C SER A 124 -11.27 11.33 11.88
N ASP A 125 -11.58 11.52 13.16
CA ASP A 125 -10.70 11.11 14.27
C ASP A 125 -10.48 9.60 14.29
N ARG A 126 -11.48 8.80 13.92
CA ARG A 126 -11.38 7.34 13.87
C ARG A 126 -10.41 6.87 12.79
N TRP A 127 -10.54 7.42 11.58
CA TRP A 127 -9.65 7.10 10.46
C TRP A 127 -8.22 7.60 10.71
N LYS A 128 -8.07 8.80 11.28
CA LYS A 128 -6.78 9.37 11.67
C LYS A 128 -6.12 8.56 12.79
N SER A 129 -6.87 8.13 13.79
CA SER A 129 -6.35 7.30 14.89
C SER A 129 -5.84 5.96 14.40
N MET A 130 -6.49 5.35 13.39
CA MET A 130 -5.98 4.15 12.73
C MET A 130 -4.63 4.40 12.05
N LEU A 131 -4.49 5.54 11.36
CA LEU A 131 -3.25 5.92 10.68
C LEU A 131 -2.10 6.17 11.67
N ASP A 132 -2.38 6.79 12.82
CA ASP A 132 -1.37 7.14 13.83
C ASP A 132 -1.03 5.98 14.78
N GLY A 133 -2.00 5.10 15.08
CA GLY A 133 -1.92 4.14 16.18
C GLY A 133 -1.78 2.67 15.78
N ASN A 134 -2.03 2.30 14.52
CA ASN A 134 -1.94 0.91 14.08
C ASN A 134 -0.53 0.56 13.57
N ASP A 135 0.17 -0.33 14.26
CA ASP A 135 1.55 -0.73 13.94
C ASP A 135 1.72 -1.27 12.51
N ARG A 136 0.73 -2.01 12.00
CA ARG A 136 0.78 -2.58 10.65
C ARG A 136 0.66 -1.49 9.58
N VAL A 137 -0.25 -0.54 9.77
CA VAL A 137 -0.40 0.63 8.90
C VAL A 137 0.89 1.47 8.94
N ARG A 138 1.43 1.74 10.13
CA ARG A 138 2.68 2.49 10.32
C ARG A 138 3.88 1.81 9.67
N ALA A 139 4.01 0.48 9.81
CA ALA A 139 5.07 -0.29 9.18
C ALA A 139 5.02 -0.20 7.65
N LYS A 140 3.81 -0.27 7.08
CA LYS A 140 3.59 -0.15 5.64
C LYS A 140 3.83 1.26 5.11
N MET A 141 3.47 2.28 5.87
CA MET A 141 3.78 3.67 5.53
C MET A 141 5.29 3.93 5.47
N ALA A 142 6.08 3.28 6.33
CA ALA A 142 7.55 3.39 6.32
C ALA A 142 8.21 2.74 5.09
N GLU A 143 7.49 1.93 4.32
CA GLU A 143 7.96 1.38 3.03
C GLU A 143 7.87 2.40 1.88
N LEU A 144 7.13 3.50 2.06
CA LEU A 144 6.95 4.55 1.05
C LEU A 144 8.22 5.40 0.89
N ASP A 145 8.30 6.16 -0.20
CA ASP A 145 9.39 7.11 -0.42
C ASP A 145 9.27 8.33 0.48
N ASP A 146 10.42 8.86 0.90
CA ASP A 146 10.52 9.98 1.83
C ASP A 146 9.75 11.21 1.34
N THR A 147 9.73 11.47 0.01
CA THR A 147 8.95 12.58 -0.57
C THR A 147 7.46 12.45 -0.27
N PHE A 148 6.89 11.25 -0.43
CA PHE A 148 5.48 11.01 -0.14
C PHE A 148 5.20 11.09 1.37
N ILE A 149 6.08 10.54 2.20
CA ILE A 149 5.97 10.64 3.67
C ILE A 149 6.01 12.11 4.13
N GLN A 150 6.88 12.94 3.55
CA GLN A 150 6.96 14.37 3.86
C GLN A 150 5.66 15.10 3.51
N SER A 151 5.05 14.82 2.35
CA SER A 151 3.71 15.35 2.03
C SER A 151 2.69 14.95 3.11
N LEU A 152 2.72 13.70 3.58
CA LEU A 152 1.77 13.24 4.59
C LEU A 152 1.92 13.91 5.95
N VAL A 153 3.16 14.07 6.42
CA VAL A 153 3.43 14.69 7.72
C VAL A 153 3.12 16.19 7.70
N SER A 154 3.50 16.87 6.62
CA SER A 154 3.32 18.33 6.51
C SER A 154 1.88 18.74 6.23
N GLU A 155 1.14 18.00 5.40
CA GLU A 155 -0.22 18.38 5.00
C GLU A 155 -1.28 17.92 6.01
N PHE A 156 -1.11 16.76 6.65
CA PHE A 156 -2.17 16.13 7.44
C PHE A 156 -1.92 16.06 8.95
N HIS A 157 -0.83 16.66 9.43
CA HIS A 157 -0.44 16.68 10.85
C HIS A 157 -0.44 15.28 11.48
N VAL A 158 -0.01 14.28 10.70
CA VAL A 158 0.15 12.89 11.12
C VAL A 158 1.40 12.80 11.98
N LYS A 159 1.39 11.96 13.02
CA LYS A 159 2.51 11.86 13.95
C LYS A 159 3.82 11.56 13.19
N PRO A 160 4.90 12.33 13.43
CA PRO A 160 6.18 12.12 12.77
C PRO A 160 6.63 10.66 12.90
N PHE A 161 7.24 10.16 11.84
CA PHE A 161 7.61 8.76 11.76
C PHE A 161 8.84 8.47 12.60
N PRO A 162 8.87 7.33 13.34
CA PRO A 162 10.15 6.86 13.84
C PRO A 162 11.09 6.68 12.65
N PRO A 163 12.34 7.17 12.74
CA PRO A 163 13.29 7.04 11.65
C PRO A 163 13.40 5.56 11.27
N LYS A 164 13.36 5.28 9.97
CA LYS A 164 13.60 3.95 9.41
C LYS A 164 14.86 3.40 10.10
N PRO A 165 14.82 2.21 10.72
CA PRO A 165 15.99 1.70 11.43
C PRO A 165 17.15 1.71 10.44
N ALA A 166 18.20 2.46 10.76
CA ALA A 166 19.37 2.57 9.91
C ALA A 166 19.83 1.17 9.52
N PRO A 167 20.21 0.93 8.25
CA PRO A 167 20.71 -0.37 7.85
C PRO A 167 21.81 -0.76 8.84
N ALA A 168 21.57 -1.85 9.57
CA ALA A 168 22.49 -2.30 10.60
C ALA A 168 23.86 -2.45 9.94
N LYS A 169 24.81 -1.58 10.31
CA LYS A 169 26.20 -1.73 9.89
C LYS A 169 26.58 -3.17 10.23
N PRO A 170 27.12 -3.96 9.28
CA PRO A 170 27.54 -5.31 9.59
C PRO A 170 28.49 -5.22 10.78
N LYS A 171 28.12 -5.87 11.89
CA LYS A 171 29.02 -6.00 13.04
C LYS A 171 30.32 -6.58 12.50
N PRO A 172 31.48 -5.93 12.69
CA PRO A 172 32.74 -6.56 12.35
C PRO A 172 32.81 -7.85 13.14
N SER A 173 32.81 -8.99 12.43
CA SER A 173 32.95 -10.31 13.00
C SER A 173 34.20 -10.32 13.86
N SER A 174 34.02 -10.46 15.17
CA SER A 174 35.08 -10.55 16.17
C SER A 174 35.78 -11.93 16.12
N SER A 175 36.12 -12.40 14.92
CA SER A 175 36.79 -13.69 14.68
C SER A 175 38.19 -13.56 14.09
N LEU A 176 38.76 -12.35 14.02
CA LEU A 176 40.14 -12.13 13.56
C LEU A 176 41.06 -11.46 14.59
N LEU A 177 40.81 -11.70 15.89
CA LEU A 177 41.72 -11.24 16.95
C LEU A 177 42.14 -12.38 17.87
N ASN A 178 42.66 -13.48 17.29
CA ASN A 178 43.41 -14.46 18.08
C ASN A 178 44.43 -15.25 17.24
N ARG A 179 45.33 -14.55 16.55
CA ARG A 179 46.48 -15.21 15.90
C ARG A 179 47.72 -14.32 15.79
N ARG A 180 48.06 -13.58 16.83
CA ARG A 180 49.36 -12.90 16.97
C ARG A 180 49.63 -12.63 18.44
N ASN A 181 50.23 -13.62 19.11
CA ASN A 181 51.15 -13.42 20.24
C ASN A 181 51.62 -14.77 20.76
N ARG A 182 52.55 -15.40 20.03
CA ARG A 182 53.38 -16.47 20.59
C ARG A 182 54.74 -16.54 19.92
N SER A 183 55.52 -15.49 20.10
CA SER A 183 56.97 -15.54 19.87
C SER A 183 57.58 -14.23 20.33
N ASN A 184 58.04 -14.24 21.59
CA ASN A 184 59.30 -13.63 22.05
C ASN A 184 59.25 -13.47 23.56
N ASN A 185 59.70 -14.50 24.28
CA ASN A 185 60.51 -14.20 25.45
C ASN A 185 61.63 -15.23 25.58
N ARG A 186 62.83 -14.72 25.37
CA ARG A 186 64.11 -15.40 25.45
C ARG A 186 64.56 -15.22 26.90
N GLN A 187 64.61 -16.29 27.68
CA GLN A 187 65.41 -16.33 28.90
C GLN A 187 66.31 -17.55 28.89
N THR A 188 67.57 -17.21 29.13
CA THR A 188 68.80 -17.98 29.12
C THR A 188 68.93 -18.88 30.34
N SER A 189 69.33 -20.14 30.15
CA SER A 189 70.37 -20.76 30.98
C SER A 189 70.79 -22.13 30.42
N GLY A 190 72.09 -22.27 30.17
CA GLY A 190 72.83 -23.47 30.58
C GLY A 190 72.93 -24.65 29.60
N ASN A 191 74.19 -25.01 29.36
CA ASN A 191 74.74 -26.34 29.11
C ASN A 191 74.87 -26.87 27.65
N ARG A 192 76.11 -26.69 27.15
CA ARG A 192 77.12 -27.71 26.79
C ARG A 192 76.78 -28.79 25.75
N ASP A 193 77.80 -29.05 24.92
CA ASP A 193 78.02 -30.21 24.05
C ASP A 193 77.21 -30.18 22.72
N LYS A 194 77.72 -30.43 21.51
CA LYS A 194 79.03 -30.86 20.98
C LYS A 194 78.85 -31.03 19.45
N TRP A 195 79.92 -30.83 18.66
CA TRP A 195 80.16 -31.29 17.26
C TRP A 195 79.34 -30.63 16.12
N GLU A 196 80.01 -29.95 15.16
CA GLU A 196 80.52 -30.46 13.86
C GLU A 196 79.38 -31.06 12.99
N THR A 197 79.20 -30.80 11.70
CA THR A 197 80.06 -30.34 10.58
C THR A 197 79.14 -30.08 9.37
N GLY A 198 79.64 -29.38 8.34
CA GLY A 198 79.16 -29.51 6.95
C GLY A 198 78.33 -28.33 6.44
N SER A 199 78.93 -27.31 5.81
CA SER A 199 79.39 -27.22 4.41
C SER A 199 78.30 -27.07 3.35
N ALA A 200 78.62 -26.12 2.46
CA ALA A 200 78.18 -25.90 1.08
C ALA A 200 76.93 -24.98 0.91
N THR A 201 77.05 -23.73 0.41
CA THR A 201 77.49 -23.30 -0.96
C THR A 201 76.39 -23.72 -1.96
N VAL A 202 75.76 -22.90 -2.82
CA VAL A 202 75.88 -21.49 -3.23
C VAL A 202 74.84 -21.27 -4.36
N LYS A 203 74.35 -20.03 -4.53
CA LYS A 203 73.92 -19.39 -5.79
C LYS A 203 72.78 -20.05 -6.60
N THR A 204 72.12 -19.43 -7.57
CA THR A 204 71.75 -18.06 -8.02
C THR A 204 70.83 -18.31 -9.23
N THR A 205 70.15 -17.26 -9.69
CA THR A 205 69.43 -17.10 -10.99
C THR A 205 68.03 -17.72 -11.04
N ALA A 206 66.93 -16.98 -11.15
CA ALA A 206 66.54 -15.84 -12.01
C ALA A 206 66.09 -16.24 -13.42
N SER A 207 64.94 -15.66 -13.80
CA SER A 207 64.36 -15.54 -15.14
C SER A 207 63.67 -16.81 -15.67
N LYS A 208 62.49 -16.77 -16.30
CA LYS A 208 61.64 -15.67 -16.79
C LYS A 208 60.23 -16.20 -16.94
#